data_AF-A0AAU3XY94-F1
#
_entry.id   AF-A0AAU3XY94-F1
#
_cell.length_a   1.000
_cell.length_b   1.000
_cell.length_c   1.000
_cell.angle_alpha   90.00
_cell.angle_beta   90.00
_cell.angle_gamma   90.00
#
_symmetry.space_group_name_H-M   'P 1'
#
loop_
_entity.id
_entity.type
_entity.pdbx_description
1 polymer ?
#
loop_
_entity_poly.entity_id
_entity_poly.type
_entity_poly.pdbx_seq_one_letter_code
_entity_poly.pdbx_strand_id
1 'polypeptide(L)'
;MPTAEYEYKAAHKRVVEAKGPASHKPCQFCGTFAAEWSYNHQDPAEVYRDGYLWSENTAYYMPLCKRDHRAYDRAFRQHGKPVLAAVADALTEAGQQRYDEEHREAVKALTLDRWRVRETGLGYLSPEESAAIAGGHR
;
A
#
# COMPACT_ATOMS: atom_id res chain seq x y z
N MET A 1 24.03 18.98 1.21
CA MET A 1 22.95 18.36 0.41
C MET A 1 22.52 17.08 1.12
N PRO A 2 21.22 16.83 1.30
CA PRO A 2 20.76 15.56 1.87
C PRO A 2 21.16 14.37 0.98
N THR A 3 21.41 13.20 1.56
CA THR A 3 21.72 11.97 0.80
C THR A 3 20.46 11.44 0.10
N ALA A 4 20.61 10.67 -0.98
CA ALA A 4 19.46 10.02 -1.64
C ALA A 4 18.67 9.13 -0.69
N GLU A 5 19.35 8.39 0.19
CA GLU A 5 18.72 7.59 1.23
C GLU A 5 17.83 8.43 2.18
N TYR A 6 18.31 9.60 2.58
CA TYR A 6 17.55 10.50 3.45
C TYR A 6 16.28 11.00 2.74
N GLU A 7 16.36 11.40 1.48
CA GLU A 7 15.20 11.89 0.71
C GLU A 7 14.21 10.76 0.39
N TYR A 8 14.70 9.57 0.06
CA TYR A 8 13.90 8.36 -0.10
C TYR A 8 13.10 8.04 1.18
N LYS A 9 13.76 8.08 2.35
CA LYS A 9 13.12 7.87 3.66
C LYS A 9 12.11 8.98 3.95
N ALA A 10 12.42 10.23 3.62
CA ALA A 10 11.52 11.36 3.78
C ALA A 10 10.27 11.25 2.88
N ALA A 11 10.42 10.74 1.66
CA ALA A 11 9.29 10.44 0.77
C ALA A 11 8.36 9.38 1.40
N HIS A 12 8.91 8.28 1.91
CA HIS A 12 8.12 7.25 2.59
C HIS A 12 7.44 7.78 3.87
N LYS A 13 8.11 8.67 4.61
CA LYS A 13 7.49 9.32 5.77
C LYS A 13 6.28 10.16 5.36
N ARG A 14 6.38 10.95 4.30
CA ARG A 14 5.26 11.73 3.76
C ARG A 14 4.10 10.86 3.29
N VAL A 15 4.37 9.69 2.72
CA VAL A 15 3.32 8.72 2.38
C VAL A 15 2.57 8.26 3.62
N VAL A 16 3.28 7.96 4.71
CA VAL A 16 2.65 7.57 5.99
C VAL A 16 1.86 8.72 6.61
N GLU A 17 2.36 9.95 6.55
CA GLU A 17 1.65 11.13 7.03
C GLU A 17 0.35 11.37 6.23
N ALA A 18 0.42 11.29 4.90
CA ALA A 18 -0.71 11.55 4.02
C ALA A 18 -1.74 10.41 3.98
N LYS A 19 -1.30 9.15 4.05
CA LYS A 19 -2.15 7.97 3.79
C LYS A 19 -2.34 7.08 5.01
N GLY A 20 -1.59 7.31 6.08
CA GLY A 20 -1.50 6.44 7.24
C GLY A 20 -0.52 5.28 7.09
N PRO A 21 -0.38 4.46 8.14
CA PRO A 21 0.47 3.28 8.08
C PRO A 21 -0.09 2.28 7.08
N ALA A 22 0.81 1.65 6.30
CA ALA A 22 0.41 0.63 5.32
C ALA A 22 -0.35 -0.53 5.99
N SER A 23 -0.01 -0.88 7.23
CA SER A 23 -0.63 -1.98 8.00
C SER A 23 -2.13 -1.81 8.30
N HIS A 24 -2.69 -0.63 8.05
CA HIS A 24 -4.12 -0.38 8.17
C HIS A 24 -4.84 -0.52 6.82
N LYS A 25 -4.16 -1.02 5.80
CA LYS A 25 -4.69 -1.17 4.45
C LYS A 25 -4.47 -2.59 3.95
N PRO A 26 -5.36 -3.09 3.07
CA PRO A 26 -5.14 -4.38 2.45
C PRO A 26 -4.01 -4.23 1.44
N CYS A 27 -3.23 -5.29 1.27
CA CYS A 27 -2.25 -5.41 0.21
C CYS A 27 -2.98 -5.22 -1.12
N GLN A 28 -2.47 -4.32 -1.96
CA GLN A 28 -3.07 -3.99 -3.25
C GLN A 28 -3.27 -5.22 -4.15
N PHE A 29 -2.44 -6.26 -3.99
CA PHE A 29 -2.51 -7.47 -4.81
C PHE A 29 -3.26 -8.60 -4.09
N CYS A 30 -2.73 -9.12 -2.98
CA CYS A 30 -3.33 -10.29 -2.34
C CYS A 30 -4.40 -10.02 -1.28
N GLY A 31 -4.72 -8.75 -0.98
CA GLY A 31 -5.75 -8.40 0.00
C GLY A 31 -5.40 -8.62 1.47
N THR A 32 -4.32 -9.36 1.79
CA THR A 32 -3.83 -9.53 3.18
C THR A 32 -3.33 -8.22 3.80
N PHE A 33 -3.03 -8.17 5.09
CA PHE A 33 -2.47 -6.95 5.69
C PHE A 33 -1.18 -6.53 5.01
N ALA A 34 -1.17 -5.30 4.48
CA ALA A 34 0.06 -4.69 4.04
C ALA A 34 1.02 -4.49 5.22
N ALA A 35 2.29 -4.39 4.92
CA ALA A 35 3.33 -4.12 5.90
C ALA A 35 4.08 -2.83 5.56
N GLU A 36 4.17 -2.52 4.27
CA GLU A 36 5.06 -1.50 3.71
C GLU A 36 4.32 -0.73 2.62
N TRP A 37 4.74 0.52 2.43
CA TRP A 37 4.38 1.30 1.24
C TRP A 37 5.41 1.00 0.15
N SER A 38 4.92 0.70 -1.06
CA SER A 38 5.73 0.43 -2.25
C SER A 38 5.48 1.52 -3.28
N TYR A 39 6.53 2.05 -3.89
CA TYR A 39 6.39 2.88 -5.09
C TYR A 39 5.84 2.01 -6.24
N ASN A 40 4.90 2.53 -7.02
CA ASN A 40 4.23 1.79 -8.10
C ASN A 40 4.89 1.99 -9.48
N HIS A 41 5.97 2.76 -9.57
CA HIS A 41 6.70 3.06 -10.81
C HIS A 41 5.93 3.81 -11.90
N GLN A 42 4.76 4.37 -11.59
CA GLN A 42 3.89 5.05 -12.56
C GLN A 42 4.08 6.58 -12.58
N ASP A 43 4.97 7.15 -11.75
CA ASP A 43 5.23 8.59 -11.76
C ASP A 43 6.02 8.98 -13.01
N PRO A 44 5.50 9.86 -13.88
CA PRO A 44 6.27 10.42 -15.00
C PRO A 44 7.43 11.30 -14.53
N ALA A 45 7.40 11.80 -13.30
CA ALA A 45 8.44 12.62 -12.67
C ALA A 45 9.21 11.84 -11.58
N GLU A 46 9.44 10.54 -11.80
CA GLU A 46 10.18 9.71 -10.85
C GLU A 46 11.60 10.22 -10.61
N VAL A 47 12.06 10.06 -9.36
CA VAL A 47 13.42 10.43 -8.98
C VAL A 47 14.26 9.16 -8.85
N TYR A 48 15.34 9.09 -9.63
CA TYR A 48 16.37 8.06 -9.51
C TYR A 48 17.71 8.70 -9.13
N ARG A 49 18.23 8.36 -7.95
CA ARG A 49 19.52 8.87 -7.46
C ARG A 49 20.22 7.87 -6.55
N ASP A 50 21.51 7.64 -6.77
CA ASP A 50 22.37 6.77 -5.94
C ASP A 50 21.77 5.37 -5.69
N GLY A 51 21.08 4.80 -6.69
CA GLY A 51 20.42 3.50 -6.57
C GLY A 51 19.05 3.50 -5.86
N TYR A 52 18.60 4.65 -5.36
CA TYR A 52 17.25 4.84 -4.83
C TYR A 52 16.31 5.33 -5.91
N LEU A 53 15.09 4.78 -5.91
CA LEU A 53 14.01 5.19 -6.79
C LEU A 53 12.78 5.54 -5.95
N TRP A 54 12.24 6.72 -6.14
CA TRP A 54 11.04 7.18 -5.42
C TRP A 54 10.24 8.19 -6.23
N SER A 55 9.03 8.45 -5.76
CA SER A 55 8.22 9.59 -6.19
C SER A 55 8.06 10.59 -5.05
N GLU A 56 8.06 11.88 -5.39
CA GLU A 56 7.72 12.97 -4.48
C GLU A 56 6.20 13.09 -4.25
N ASN A 57 5.39 12.47 -5.11
CA ASN A 57 3.95 12.46 -5.05
C ASN A 57 3.44 11.17 -4.39
N THR A 58 2.77 11.32 -3.25
CA THR A 58 2.27 10.21 -2.42
C THR A 58 1.18 9.37 -3.10
N ALA A 59 0.60 9.86 -4.21
CA ALA A 59 -0.35 9.11 -5.02
C ALA A 59 0.26 7.84 -5.64
N TYR A 60 1.56 7.86 -5.94
CA TYR A 60 2.26 6.75 -6.61
C TYR A 60 2.74 5.65 -5.67
N TYR A 61 2.19 5.57 -4.45
CA TYR A 61 2.53 4.53 -3.48
C TYR A 61 1.33 3.63 -3.20
N MET A 62 1.56 2.33 -3.22
CA MET A 62 0.56 1.31 -2.92
C MET A 62 0.93 0.53 -1.65
N PRO A 63 -0.05 0.14 -0.82
CA PRO A 63 0.22 -0.67 0.36
C PRO A 63 0.43 -2.13 -0.05
N LEU A 64 1.57 -2.72 0.32
CA LEU A 64 1.88 -4.12 0.00
C LEU A 64 2.29 -4.93 1.23
N CYS A 65 1.96 -6.23 1.23
CA CYS A 65 2.57 -7.17 2.16
C CYS A 65 4.03 -7.43 1.75
N LYS A 66 4.89 -7.86 2.69
CA LYS A 66 6.32 -8.08 2.43
C LYS A 66 6.59 -9.06 1.27
N ARG A 67 5.74 -10.07 1.11
CA ARG A 67 5.89 -11.09 0.05
C ARG A 67 5.71 -10.44 -1.33
N ASP A 68 4.59 -9.76 -1.50
CA ASP A 68 4.20 -9.15 -2.76
C ASP A 68 5.11 -7.98 -3.11
N HIS A 69 5.49 -7.18 -2.12
CA HIS A 69 6.46 -6.09 -2.27
C HIS A 69 7.80 -6.61 -2.82
N ARG A 70 8.36 -7.66 -2.20
CA ARG A 70 9.61 -8.28 -2.67
C ARG A 70 9.50 -8.86 -4.07
N ALA A 71 8.36 -9.47 -4.42
CA ALA A 71 8.14 -10.03 -5.75
C ALA A 71 8.08 -8.92 -6.81
N TYR A 72 7.37 -7.83 -6.51
CA TYR A 72 7.23 -6.66 -7.37
C TYR A 72 8.59 -5.95 -7.60
N ASP A 73 9.32 -5.64 -6.52
CA ASP A 73 10.65 -5.04 -6.58
C ASP A 73 11.67 -5.93 -7.29
N ARG A 74 11.57 -7.26 -7.12
CA ARG A 74 12.43 -8.21 -7.82
C ARG A 74 12.14 -8.19 -9.32
N ALA A 75 10.88 -8.19 -9.72
CA ALA A 75 10.52 -8.10 -11.13
C ALA A 75 11.03 -6.80 -11.76
N PHE A 76 10.87 -5.66 -11.07
CA PHE A 76 11.42 -4.39 -11.52
C PHE A 76 12.95 -4.47 -11.70
N ARG A 77 13.67 -4.98 -10.70
CA ARG A 77 15.15 -5.09 -10.77
C ARG A 77 15.64 -6.02 -11.89
N GLN A 78 14.87 -7.05 -12.23
CA GLN A 78 15.26 -8.04 -13.24
C GLN A 78 14.86 -7.64 -14.66
N HIS A 79 13.73 -6.93 -14.82
CA HIS A 79 13.08 -6.76 -16.13
C HIS A 79 12.61 -5.32 -16.41
N GLY A 80 12.75 -4.42 -15.44
CA GLY A 80 12.32 -3.02 -15.56
C GLY A 80 10.81 -2.81 -15.46
N LYS A 81 10.37 -1.59 -15.80
CA LYS A 81 8.95 -1.19 -15.74
C LYS A 81 7.98 -1.95 -16.66
N PRO A 82 8.35 -2.36 -17.89
CA PRO A 82 7.38 -2.92 -18.83
C PRO A 82 6.66 -4.18 -18.34
N VAL A 83 7.26 -4.95 -17.43
CA VAL A 83 6.64 -6.17 -16.89
C VAL A 83 5.73 -5.93 -15.69
N LEU A 84 5.74 -4.75 -15.09
CA LEU A 84 5.12 -4.53 -13.78
C LEU A 84 3.60 -4.61 -13.80
N ALA A 85 2.96 -4.27 -14.92
CA ALA A 85 1.52 -4.45 -15.07
C ALA A 85 1.14 -5.95 -15.02
N ALA A 86 1.81 -6.78 -15.84
CA ALA A 86 1.59 -8.22 -15.84
C ALA A 86 1.92 -8.88 -14.49
N VAL A 87 2.95 -8.40 -13.80
CA VAL A 87 3.30 -8.89 -12.46
C VAL A 87 2.24 -8.50 -11.42
N ALA A 88 1.71 -7.28 -11.48
CA ALA A 88 0.61 -6.86 -10.61
C ALA A 88 -0.63 -7.73 -10.80
N ASP A 89 -0.99 -8.03 -12.05
CA ASP A 89 -2.10 -8.92 -12.39
C ASP A 89 -1.87 -10.33 -11.83
N ALA A 90 -0.69 -10.91 -12.07
CA ALA A 90 -0.34 -12.24 -11.58
C ALA A 90 -0.32 -12.33 -10.05
N LEU A 91 0.18 -11.30 -9.34
CA LEU A 91 0.17 -11.27 -7.88
C LEU A 91 -1.26 -11.12 -7.33
N THR A 92 -2.11 -10.39 -8.04
CA THR A 92 -3.53 -10.22 -7.68
C THR A 92 -4.28 -11.55 -7.83
N GLU A 93 -4.14 -12.21 -8.98
CA GLU A 93 -4.74 -13.52 -9.24
C GLU A 93 -4.26 -14.58 -8.24
N ALA A 94 -2.95 -14.69 -8.04
CA ALA A 94 -2.37 -15.61 -7.07
C ALA A 94 -2.80 -15.29 -5.62
N GLY A 95 -3.11 -14.03 -5.34
CA GLY A 95 -3.65 -13.59 -4.06
C GLY A 95 -5.10 -14.02 -3.85
N GLN A 96 -5.95 -13.82 -4.85
CA GLN A 96 -7.35 -14.25 -4.85
C GLN A 96 -7.49 -15.76 -4.70
N GLN A 97 -6.60 -16.55 -5.29
CA GLN A 97 -6.59 -18.01 -5.18
C GLN A 97 -6.06 -18.54 -3.84
N ARG A 98 -5.38 -17.69 -3.05
CA ARG A 98 -4.74 -18.11 -1.80
C ARG A 98 -5.73 -18.32 -0.65
N TYR A 99 -6.85 -17.60 -0.69
CA TYR A 99 -7.86 -17.58 0.36
C TYR A 99 -9.25 -17.77 -0.24
N ASP A 100 -10.08 -18.58 0.41
CA ASP A 100 -11.50 -18.61 0.09
C ASP A 100 -12.17 -17.24 0.32
N GLU A 101 -13.39 -17.09 -0.17
CA GLU A 101 -14.15 -15.83 -0.08
C GLU A 101 -14.35 -15.40 1.38
N GLU A 102 -14.61 -16.33 2.29
CA GLU A 102 -14.86 -16.05 3.70
C GLU A 102 -13.64 -15.40 4.37
N HIS A 103 -12.45 -15.96 4.15
CA HIS A 103 -11.20 -15.38 4.61
C HIS A 103 -10.95 -13.98 4.04
N ARG A 104 -11.29 -13.76 2.76
CA ARG A 104 -11.11 -12.43 2.11
C ARG A 104 -12.01 -11.37 2.73
N GLU A 105 -13.28 -11.68 2.93
CA GLU A 105 -14.22 -10.73 3.55
C GLU A 105 -13.87 -10.48 5.04
N ALA A 106 -13.40 -11.48 5.78
CA ALA A 106 -12.92 -11.30 7.15
C ALA A 106 -11.72 -10.33 7.23
N VAL A 107 -10.74 -10.46 6.32
CA VAL A 107 -9.58 -9.56 6.27
C VAL A 107 -9.99 -8.14 5.89
N LYS A 108 -10.90 -7.99 4.92
CA LYS A 108 -11.44 -6.70 4.49
C LYS A 108 -12.17 -5.99 5.63
N ALA A 109 -13.03 -6.71 6.36
CA ALA A 109 -13.73 -6.19 7.52
C ALA A 109 -12.76 -5.71 8.63
N LEU A 110 -11.77 -6.53 8.98
CA LEU A 110 -10.76 -6.15 9.99
C LEU A 110 -9.91 -4.94 9.55
N THR A 111 -9.61 -4.84 8.26
CA THR A 111 -8.83 -3.72 7.74
C THR A 111 -9.63 -2.41 7.78
N LEU A 112 -10.90 -2.46 7.38
CA LEU A 112 -11.80 -1.32 7.49
C LEU A 112 -11.94 -0.86 8.95
N ASP A 113 -12.10 -1.79 9.88
CA ASP A 113 -12.19 -1.49 11.31
C ASP A 113 -10.93 -0.78 11.82
N ARG A 114 -9.74 -1.32 11.53
CA ARG A 114 -8.45 -0.69 11.90
C ARG A 114 -8.27 0.70 11.29
N TRP A 115 -8.68 0.88 10.04
CA TRP A 115 -8.64 2.20 9.40
C TRP A 115 -9.57 3.18 10.13
N ARG A 116 -10.83 2.81 10.36
CA ARG A 116 -11.80 3.66 11.08
C ARG A 116 -11.33 4.05 12.46
N VAL A 117 -10.84 3.09 13.25
CA VAL A 117 -10.30 3.33 14.59
C VAL A 117 -9.15 4.35 14.55
N ARG A 118 -8.24 4.23 13.56
CA ARG A 118 -7.16 5.21 13.35
C ARG A 118 -7.70 6.59 13.02
N GLU A 119 -8.55 6.72 12.00
CA GLU A 119 -9.04 8.04 11.58
C GLU A 119 -9.83 8.73 12.70
N THR A 120 -10.56 7.96 13.51
CA THR A 120 -11.25 8.47 14.70
C THR A 120 -10.24 8.98 15.73
N GLY A 121 -9.19 8.21 16.02
CA GLY A 121 -8.15 8.61 16.98
C GLY A 121 -7.32 9.83 16.53
N LEU A 122 -7.24 10.08 15.22
CA LEU A 122 -6.59 11.27 14.64
C LEU A 122 -7.54 12.47 14.50
N GLY A 123 -8.82 12.30 14.82
CA GLY A 123 -9.84 13.34 14.66
C GLY A 123 -10.24 13.62 13.21
N TYR A 124 -9.90 12.73 12.27
CA TYR A 124 -10.33 12.82 10.87
C TYR A 124 -11.73 12.27 10.65
N LEU A 125 -12.21 11.39 11.53
CA LEU A 125 -13.60 10.98 11.63
C LEU A 125 -14.12 11.30 13.04
N SER A 126 -15.34 11.81 13.13
CA SER A 126 -16.08 11.82 14.38
C SER A 126 -16.46 10.37 14.77
N PRO A 127 -16.72 10.11 16.07
CA PRO A 127 -17.23 8.80 16.50
C PRO A 127 -18.51 8.37 15.78
N GLU A 128 -19.35 9.34 15.41
CA GLU A 128 -20.63 9.10 14.73
C GLU A 128 -20.43 8.70 13.26
N GLU A 129 -19.56 9.41 12.53
CA GLU A 129 -19.16 9.02 11.17
C GLU A 129 -18.48 7.64 11.15
N SER A 130 -17.61 7.39 12.13
CA SER A 130 -17.00 6.08 12.29
C SER A 130 -18.08 5.00 12.47
N ALA A 131 -19.04 5.17 13.38
CA ALA A 131 -20.11 4.20 13.62
C ALA A 131 -21.00 3.98 12.38
N ALA A 132 -21.29 5.03 11.61
CA ALA A 132 -22.07 4.91 10.36
C ALA A 132 -21.38 4.02 9.32
N ILE A 133 -20.05 4.15 9.15
CA ILE A 133 -19.28 3.28 8.25
C ILE A 133 -19.29 1.82 8.73
N ALA A 134 -19.39 1.58 10.05
CA ALA A 134 -19.56 0.22 10.59
C ALA A 134 -20.88 -0.44 10.17
N GLY A 135 -21.96 0.37 10.17
CA GLY A 135 -23.33 -0.11 10.02
C GLY A 135 -23.74 -0.44 8.59
N GLY A 136 -23.03 0.09 7.58
CA GLY A 136 -23.34 -0.10 6.16
C GLY A 136 -22.89 -1.45 5.55
N HIS A 137 -22.34 -2.36 6.35
CA HIS A 137 -21.90 -3.69 5.93
C HIS A 137 -22.80 -4.84 6.45
N ARG A 138 -24.07 -4.56 6.76
CA ARG A 138 -25.06 -5.60 7.04
C ARG A 138 -25.91 -5.91 5.82
#